data_AF-A0A395GT17-F1
#
_entry.id   AF-A0A395GT17-F1
#
_cell.length_a   1.000
_cell.length_b   1.000
_cell.length_c   1.000
_cell.angle_alpha   90.00
_cell.angle_beta   90.00
_cell.angle_gamma   90.00
#
_symmetry.space_group_name_H-M   'P 1'
#
loop_
_entity.id
_entity.type
_entity.pdbx_description
1 polymer ?
#
loop_
_entity_poly.entity_id
_entity_poly.type
_entity_poly.pdbx_seq_one_letter_code
_entity_poly.pdbx_strand_id
1 'polypeptide(L)'
;MSRCLRPSCIFRPSKPASFAVARRFSTHHSTIESPDLFEYTSGRWIYNDALRHRERKRVFNVSALKRLAAQSVRKKEEDVVGFEKLAEGGFNRSFLVTMRDSSRFVARIPYPITEPSSLVIVSEVATMDFLRSHEIPVPKIYGYSATPDNPAETEYIFMEFVQGTNLGDIWFDLSERQRAKIVTNLVQLESRLFALRFPASGCLYYSSDFTDSSRVILPSQYPTDEARFCIGPDTSLGLWYGKRLNLPVERGPYRDCLQALTAGATKEIAYLSEFGNPRQPIQRLRRETYDYQPQSHLDYMATLRQYLQVAPSLIPHSTPALHRPVLRHPDLQPNNIIVSDELEINGLIDWQHTTVLPLFLQCAIPNSLQNYGDEVSESLQKPTLPSNFHELEPEEQCHQAELFRKRHLHYCYVKTTAEMNPDHYDALSHDYSTLRRRLYHHASDPWEGDNVTLKSNLISLSKHWKDVTGRKSSCPLVYPEAEANECVRLAHAQTEADEQLKICQELIGVGNEGWVPVDHYEEAKAREQRLKKAALDAAETAEERMRIEENWIFDDFCEDEYM
;
A
#
# COMPACT_ATOMS: atom_id res chain seq x y z
N MET A 1 13.59 -23.97 23.15
CA MET A 1 14.39 -23.10 24.04
C MET A 1 14.79 -21.89 23.19
N SER A 2 13.90 -20.92 23.06
CA SER A 2 14.15 -19.72 22.25
C SER A 2 15.06 -18.78 23.03
N ARG A 3 16.31 -18.62 22.59
CA ARG A 3 17.19 -17.58 23.10
C ARG A 3 17.04 -16.36 22.20
N CYS A 4 16.12 -15.49 22.61
CA CYS A 4 15.98 -14.15 22.05
C CYS A 4 17.36 -13.47 22.05
N LEU A 5 17.76 -12.94 20.89
CA LEU A 5 18.71 -11.84 20.81
C LEU A 5 18.18 -10.70 21.67
N ARG A 6 18.60 -10.60 22.94
CA ARG A 6 18.26 -9.47 23.81
C ARG A 6 19.10 -8.28 23.36
N PRO A 7 18.51 -7.18 22.85
CA PRO A 7 19.26 -5.98 22.53
C PRO A 7 19.39 -5.14 23.80
N SER A 8 20.19 -5.63 24.76
CA SER A 8 20.64 -4.82 25.88
C SER A 8 22.15 -4.74 25.80
N CYS A 9 22.64 -3.54 25.52
CA CYS A 9 24.02 -3.21 25.15
C CYS A 9 24.31 -3.44 23.67
N ILE A 10 24.07 -2.43 22.82
CA ILE A 10 24.94 -2.00 21.71
C ILE A 10 24.20 -0.87 20.95
N PHE A 11 24.73 0.35 21.08
CA PHE A 11 24.36 1.61 20.40
C PHE A 11 23.09 2.38 20.81
N ARG A 12 23.29 3.69 21.00
CA ARG A 12 22.27 4.72 21.23
C ARG A 12 21.43 4.89 19.95
N PRO A 13 20.09 4.93 20.03
CA PRO A 13 19.26 5.29 18.89
C PRO A 13 19.50 6.77 18.53
N SER A 14 19.83 7.02 17.26
CA SER A 14 19.64 8.36 16.69
C SER A 14 18.15 8.60 16.50
N LYS A 15 17.70 9.86 16.64
CA LYS A 15 16.32 10.31 16.41
C LYS A 15 15.67 9.58 15.22
N PRO A 16 14.37 9.23 15.28
CA PRO A 16 13.67 8.72 14.11
C PRO A 16 13.87 9.71 12.96
N ALA A 17 14.54 9.26 11.90
CA ALA A 17 14.67 10.05 10.71
C ALA A 17 13.27 10.14 10.09
N SER A 18 12.68 11.32 10.14
CA SER A 18 11.69 11.71 9.15
C SER A 18 12.35 11.50 7.79
N PHE A 19 11.85 10.56 6.98
CA PHE A 19 12.25 10.43 5.59
C PHE A 19 11.64 11.58 4.78
N ALA A 20 12.03 12.81 5.11
CA ALA A 20 11.80 13.98 4.30
C ALA A 20 12.83 13.94 3.16
N VAL A 21 12.34 13.86 1.93
CA VAL A 21 13.19 14.03 0.75
C VAL A 21 13.67 15.48 0.74
N ALA A 22 14.94 15.70 1.09
CA ALA A 22 15.57 16.99 0.89
C ALA A 22 15.63 17.29 -0.62
N ARG A 23 14.77 18.20 -1.07
CA ARG A 23 14.74 18.70 -2.45
C ARG A 23 16.02 19.47 -2.73
N ARG A 24 16.90 18.93 -3.58
CA ARG A 24 17.98 19.71 -4.19
C ARG A 24 17.46 20.35 -5.48
N PHE A 25 17.34 21.67 -5.49
CA PHE A 25 17.23 22.43 -6.73
C PHE A 25 18.60 22.44 -7.41
N SER A 26 18.76 21.69 -8.50
CA SER A 26 19.95 21.74 -9.34
C SER A 26 19.75 22.76 -10.46
N THR A 27 20.37 23.93 -10.32
CA THR A 27 20.43 24.92 -11.40
C THR A 27 21.67 24.65 -12.25
N HIS A 28 21.61 23.66 -13.15
CA HIS A 28 22.61 23.54 -14.21
C HIS A 28 21.98 23.18 -15.56
N HIS A 29 21.96 24.17 -16.46
CA HIS A 29 21.78 23.95 -17.89
C HIS A 29 23.03 23.25 -18.43
N SER A 30 22.92 21.96 -18.76
CA SER A 30 23.83 21.30 -19.68
C SER A 30 23.01 20.57 -20.75
N THR A 31 23.44 20.71 -21.99
CA THR A 31 22.80 20.20 -23.22
C THR A 31 23.11 18.72 -23.49
N ILE A 32 23.54 17.97 -22.48
CA ILE A 32 23.67 16.51 -22.51
C ILE A 32 22.55 15.98 -21.63
N GLU A 33 21.68 15.13 -22.17
CA GLU A 33 20.63 14.48 -21.38
C GLU A 33 21.29 13.70 -20.23
N SER A 34 21.06 14.16 -19.00
CA SER A 34 21.69 13.54 -17.83
C SER A 34 21.22 12.08 -17.71
N PRO A 35 22.10 11.12 -17.42
CA PRO A 35 21.72 9.75 -17.06
C PRO A 35 20.64 9.70 -15.97
N ASP A 36 20.58 10.74 -15.13
CA ASP A 36 19.60 10.89 -14.03
C ASP A 36 18.13 10.90 -14.49
N LEU A 37 17.86 11.15 -15.77
CA LEU A 37 16.51 11.09 -16.35
C LEU A 37 16.01 9.65 -16.49
N PHE A 38 16.91 8.69 -16.64
CA PHE A 38 16.59 7.28 -16.94
C PHE A 38 16.78 6.37 -15.72
N GLU A 39 17.69 6.74 -14.81
CA GLU A 39 18.04 5.97 -13.62
C GLU A 39 17.28 6.41 -12.37
N TYR A 40 17.00 5.45 -11.48
CA TYR A 40 16.47 5.73 -10.13
C TYR A 40 17.60 6.27 -9.25
N THR A 41 17.43 7.46 -8.65
CA THR A 41 18.51 8.11 -7.87
C THR A 41 18.08 8.55 -6.47
N SER A 42 16.80 8.46 -6.10
CA SER A 42 16.32 8.91 -4.78
C SER A 42 16.81 8.06 -3.60
N GLY A 43 17.10 6.78 -3.83
CA GLY A 43 17.49 5.86 -2.78
C GLY A 43 18.15 4.59 -3.31
N ARG A 44 18.54 3.75 -2.38
CA ARG A 44 19.16 2.43 -2.60
C ARG A 44 18.54 1.40 -1.68
N TRP A 45 18.78 0.13 -1.96
CA TRP A 45 18.30 -0.99 -1.16
C TRP A 45 19.46 -1.73 -0.52
N ILE A 46 19.34 -2.08 0.76
CA ILE A 46 20.42 -2.82 1.46
C ILE A 46 20.61 -4.25 0.96
N TYR A 47 19.62 -4.81 0.27
CA TYR A 47 19.64 -6.07 -0.47
C TYR A 47 18.89 -5.92 -1.80
N ASN A 48 19.20 -6.77 -2.77
CA ASN A 48 18.66 -6.77 -4.14
C ASN A 48 18.77 -5.41 -4.86
N ASP A 49 19.72 -4.56 -4.48
CA ASP A 49 19.87 -3.18 -5.00
C ASP A 49 19.94 -3.12 -6.53
N ALA A 50 20.79 -3.95 -7.13
CA ALA A 50 20.95 -3.99 -8.59
C ALA A 50 19.66 -4.41 -9.30
N LEU A 51 18.89 -5.33 -8.70
CA LEU A 51 17.59 -5.76 -9.21
C LEU A 51 16.58 -4.61 -9.13
N ARG A 52 16.47 -3.95 -7.97
CA ARG A 52 15.56 -2.83 -7.72
C ARG A 52 15.82 -1.62 -8.63
N HIS A 53 17.11 -1.34 -8.92
CA HIS A 53 17.49 -0.32 -9.90
C HIS A 53 17.12 -0.73 -11.33
N ARG A 54 17.39 -1.99 -11.73
CA ARG A 54 17.06 -2.49 -13.07
C ARG A 54 15.56 -2.43 -13.35
N GLU A 55 14.73 -2.78 -12.38
CA GLU A 55 13.26 -2.71 -12.45
C GLU A 55 12.71 -1.29 -12.62
N ARG A 56 13.49 -0.28 -12.22
CA ARG A 56 13.12 1.15 -12.25
C ARG A 56 13.88 1.94 -13.31
N LYS A 57 14.73 1.28 -14.08
CA LYS A 57 15.39 1.88 -15.23
C LYS A 57 14.41 1.92 -16.41
N ARG A 58 14.22 3.11 -16.97
CA ARG A 58 13.36 3.32 -18.14
C ARG A 58 14.01 4.31 -19.08
N VAL A 59 14.30 3.86 -20.29
CA VAL A 59 14.79 4.71 -21.39
C VAL A 59 13.59 5.12 -22.23
N PHE A 60 13.55 6.39 -22.64
CA PHE A 60 12.47 6.97 -23.43
C PHE A 60 12.99 8.14 -24.25
N ASN A 61 12.25 8.55 -25.28
CA ASN A 61 12.62 9.67 -26.13
C ASN A 61 12.20 11.00 -25.48
N VAL A 62 13.17 11.70 -24.87
CA VAL A 62 12.94 12.94 -24.10
C VAL A 62 12.40 14.07 -24.98
N SER A 63 12.97 14.27 -26.18
CA SER A 63 12.49 15.30 -27.12
C SER A 63 11.04 15.06 -27.54
N ALA A 64 10.70 13.82 -27.88
CA ALA A 64 9.35 13.46 -28.24
C ALA A 64 8.37 13.60 -27.06
N LEU A 65 8.79 13.22 -25.85
CA LEU A 65 7.98 13.42 -24.64
C LEU A 65 7.71 14.91 -24.38
N LYS A 66 8.72 15.78 -24.50
CA LYS A 66 8.56 17.24 -24.38
C LYS A 66 7.58 17.80 -25.41
N ARG A 67 7.65 17.32 -26.65
CA ARG A 67 6.70 17.69 -27.72
C ARG A 67 5.28 17.28 -27.36
N LEU A 68 5.07 16.03 -26.95
CA LEU A 68 3.75 15.51 -26.55
C LEU A 68 3.21 16.26 -25.33
N ALA A 69 4.07 16.58 -24.37
CA ALA A 69 3.75 17.38 -23.19
C ALA A 69 3.22 18.76 -23.59
N ALA A 70 3.94 19.49 -24.45
CA ALA A 70 3.50 20.79 -24.97
C ALA A 70 2.16 20.72 -25.72
N GLN A 71 2.00 19.70 -26.56
CA GLN A 71 0.77 19.47 -27.32
C GLN A 71 -0.44 19.20 -26.41
N SER A 72 -0.27 18.46 -25.31
CA SER A 72 -1.36 18.17 -24.36
C SER A 72 -1.96 19.44 -23.72
N VAL A 73 -1.19 20.52 -23.67
CA VAL A 73 -1.63 21.84 -23.17
C VAL A 73 -1.81 22.86 -24.30
N ARG A 74 -1.89 22.39 -25.56
CA ARG A 74 -2.09 23.20 -26.78
C ARG A 74 -1.01 24.27 -27.00
N LYS A 75 0.23 23.95 -26.65
CA LYS A 75 1.42 24.80 -26.83
C LYS A 75 2.43 24.13 -27.77
N LYS A 76 3.47 24.88 -28.17
CA LYS A 76 4.52 24.36 -29.06
C LYS A 76 5.69 23.80 -28.26
N GLU A 77 6.48 22.92 -28.89
CA GLU A 77 7.66 22.33 -28.26
C GLU A 77 8.67 23.39 -27.81
N GLU A 78 8.82 24.48 -28.58
CA GLU A 78 9.74 25.59 -28.28
C GLU A 78 9.31 26.42 -27.04
N ASP A 79 8.09 26.19 -26.55
CA ASP A 79 7.59 26.80 -25.32
C ASP A 79 8.03 26.02 -24.07
N VAL A 80 8.56 24.80 -24.20
CA VAL A 80 9.12 24.05 -23.08
C VAL A 80 10.51 24.61 -22.74
N VAL A 81 10.61 25.31 -21.61
CA VAL A 81 11.87 25.94 -21.16
C VAL A 81 12.56 25.16 -20.04
N GLY A 82 11.85 24.24 -19.38
CA GLY A 82 12.40 23.39 -18.33
C GLY A 82 11.79 21.99 -18.35
N PHE A 83 12.63 20.99 -18.07
CA PHE A 83 12.25 19.60 -17.90
C PHE A 83 13.21 18.96 -16.91
N GLU A 84 12.77 18.76 -15.68
CA GLU A 84 13.60 18.29 -14.59
C GLU A 84 12.89 17.20 -13.79
N LYS A 85 13.66 16.30 -13.18
CA LYS A 85 13.09 15.25 -12.33
C LYS A 85 12.49 15.87 -11.07
N LEU A 86 11.20 15.60 -10.84
CA LEU A 86 10.45 16.13 -9.71
C LEU A 86 10.47 15.17 -8.53
N ALA A 87 10.17 13.89 -8.77
CA ALA A 87 10.05 12.87 -7.74
C ALA A 87 10.17 11.46 -8.32
N GLU A 88 10.55 10.50 -7.47
CA GLU A 88 10.59 9.08 -7.79
C GLU A 88 9.90 8.30 -6.67
N GLY A 89 8.94 7.46 -7.02
CA GLY A 89 8.20 6.60 -6.09
C GLY A 89 8.53 5.12 -6.27
N GLY A 90 7.68 4.24 -5.72
CA GLY A 90 7.81 2.79 -5.89
C GLY A 90 7.54 2.34 -7.33
N PHE A 91 6.59 2.99 -8.01
CA PHE A 91 6.04 2.57 -9.31
C PHE A 91 6.24 3.56 -10.44
N ASN A 92 6.60 4.82 -10.15
CA ASN A 92 6.64 5.87 -11.17
C ASN A 92 7.79 6.85 -10.95
N ARG A 93 8.23 7.45 -12.05
CA ARG A 93 9.06 8.66 -12.08
C ARG A 93 8.23 9.84 -12.55
N SER A 94 8.38 10.98 -11.87
CA SER A 94 7.69 12.22 -12.21
C SER A 94 8.69 13.30 -12.59
N PHE A 95 8.38 14.07 -13.63
CA PHE A 95 9.14 15.20 -14.12
C PHE A 95 8.30 16.47 -14.07
N LEU A 96 8.93 17.58 -13.68
CA LEU A 96 8.34 18.90 -13.76
C LEU A 96 8.64 19.49 -15.15
N VAL A 97 7.58 19.81 -15.87
CA VAL A 97 7.65 20.51 -17.15
C VAL A 97 7.34 21.98 -16.90
N THR A 98 8.27 22.86 -17.30
CA THR A 98 8.13 24.31 -17.15
C THR A 98 8.01 24.95 -18.53
N MET A 99 6.94 25.71 -18.73
CA MET A 99 6.67 26.42 -19.99
C MET A 99 7.19 27.86 -19.94
N ARG A 100 7.36 28.47 -21.11
CA ARG A 100 7.85 29.86 -21.29
C ARG A 100 7.00 30.91 -20.60
N ASP A 101 5.70 30.64 -20.42
CA ASP A 101 4.78 31.50 -19.67
C ASP A 101 4.76 31.20 -18.16
N SER A 102 5.76 30.49 -17.65
CA SER A 102 5.92 30.07 -16.26
C SER A 102 4.87 29.07 -15.76
N SER A 103 3.97 28.59 -16.62
CA SER A 103 3.07 27.49 -16.25
C SER A 103 3.86 26.20 -16.06
N ARG A 104 3.46 25.41 -15.06
CA ARG A 104 4.14 24.18 -14.66
C ARG A 104 3.15 23.03 -14.59
N PHE A 105 3.58 21.85 -15.04
CA PHE A 105 2.80 20.63 -14.95
C PHE A 105 3.72 19.40 -14.81
N VAL A 106 3.12 18.25 -14.51
CA VAL A 106 3.85 17.01 -14.24
C VAL A 106 3.73 16.08 -15.44
N ALA A 107 4.86 15.51 -15.86
CA ALA A 107 4.91 14.32 -16.71
C ALA A 107 5.31 13.12 -15.84
N ARG A 108 4.42 12.15 -15.71
CA ARG A 108 4.63 10.92 -14.93
C ARG A 108 4.81 9.74 -15.87
N ILE A 109 5.85 8.95 -15.63
CA ILE A 109 6.22 7.76 -16.40
C ILE A 109 6.25 6.57 -15.44
N PRO A 110 5.49 5.49 -15.69
CA PRO A 110 5.55 4.29 -14.89
C PRO A 110 6.86 3.53 -15.10
N TYR A 111 7.30 2.80 -14.08
CA TYR A 111 8.40 1.86 -14.20
C TYR A 111 7.94 0.55 -14.85
N PRO A 112 8.85 -0.21 -15.49
CA PRO A 112 8.55 -1.53 -16.04
C PRO A 112 7.92 -2.52 -15.05
N ILE A 113 8.14 -2.36 -13.74
CA ILE A 113 7.54 -3.20 -12.69
C ILE A 113 6.04 -2.97 -12.48
N THR A 114 5.48 -1.88 -13.01
CA THR A 114 4.05 -1.57 -12.90
C THR A 114 3.27 -2.41 -13.90
N GLU A 115 2.76 -3.56 -13.46
CA GLU A 115 1.93 -4.45 -14.27
C GLU A 115 0.53 -4.64 -13.69
N PRO A 116 -0.53 -4.71 -14.53
CA PRO A 116 -0.55 -4.51 -16.00
C PRO A 116 -0.50 -3.01 -16.36
N SER A 117 0.60 -2.56 -16.99
CA SER A 117 0.91 -1.12 -17.15
C SER A 117 -0.24 -0.35 -17.81
N SER A 118 -0.78 -0.89 -18.90
CA SER A 118 -1.86 -0.26 -19.67
C SER A 118 -3.12 -0.04 -18.85
N LEU A 119 -3.63 -1.08 -18.19
CA LEU A 119 -4.85 -1.02 -17.37
C LEU A 119 -4.69 -0.09 -16.17
N VAL A 120 -3.52 -0.12 -15.51
CA VAL A 120 -3.24 0.74 -14.36
C VAL A 120 -3.32 2.21 -14.76
N ILE A 121 -2.74 2.59 -15.91
CA ILE A 121 -2.73 3.98 -16.40
C ILE A 121 -4.12 4.45 -16.80
N VAL A 122 -4.85 3.67 -17.61
CA VAL A 122 -6.21 4.07 -18.03
C VAL A 122 -7.14 4.17 -16.82
N SER A 123 -6.97 3.29 -15.83
CA SER A 123 -7.76 3.31 -14.60
C SER A 123 -7.45 4.52 -13.73
N GLU A 124 -6.16 4.81 -13.51
CA GLU A 124 -5.71 5.96 -12.72
C GLU A 124 -6.21 7.28 -13.32
N VAL A 125 -6.09 7.43 -14.65
CA VAL A 125 -6.56 8.63 -15.36
C VAL A 125 -8.07 8.79 -15.26
N ALA A 126 -8.84 7.73 -15.56
CA ALA A 126 -10.31 7.77 -15.49
C ALA A 126 -10.79 8.06 -14.07
N THR A 127 -10.13 7.49 -13.05
CA THR A 127 -10.42 7.74 -11.65
C THR A 127 -10.23 9.22 -11.30
N MET A 128 -9.08 9.82 -11.61
CA MET A 128 -8.84 11.23 -11.28
C MET A 128 -9.83 12.17 -11.98
N ASP A 129 -10.14 11.93 -13.25
CA ASP A 129 -11.08 12.77 -13.96
C ASP A 129 -12.54 12.60 -13.47
N PHE A 130 -12.95 11.39 -13.10
CA PHE A 130 -14.22 11.14 -12.42
C PHE A 130 -14.30 11.87 -11.06
N LEU A 131 -13.24 11.78 -10.25
CA LEU A 131 -13.18 12.45 -8.95
C LEU A 131 -13.20 13.97 -9.09
N ARG A 132 -12.50 14.51 -10.08
CA ARG A 132 -12.51 15.95 -10.38
C ARG A 132 -13.89 16.44 -10.82
N SER A 133 -14.65 15.63 -11.58
CA SER A 133 -16.04 15.97 -11.94
C SER A 133 -17.00 15.99 -10.74
N HIS A 134 -16.57 15.46 -9.59
CA HIS A 134 -17.27 15.51 -8.31
C HIS A 134 -16.59 16.46 -7.30
N GLU A 135 -15.78 17.39 -7.82
CA GLU A 135 -15.10 18.45 -7.07
C GLU A 135 -14.13 17.94 -5.99
N ILE A 136 -13.67 16.69 -6.10
CA ILE A 136 -12.60 16.17 -5.24
C ILE A 136 -11.28 16.78 -5.72
N PRO A 137 -10.43 17.31 -4.80
CA PRO A 137 -9.19 17.96 -5.18
C PRO A 137 -8.16 16.92 -5.62
N VAL A 138 -8.12 16.63 -6.92
CA VAL A 138 -7.15 15.73 -7.56
C VAL A 138 -6.55 16.42 -8.79
N PRO A 139 -5.32 16.06 -9.22
CA PRO A 139 -4.69 16.67 -10.39
C PRO A 139 -5.55 16.58 -11.65
N LYS A 140 -5.62 17.67 -12.42
CA LYS A 140 -6.24 17.66 -13.76
C LYS A 140 -5.38 16.86 -14.72
N ILE A 141 -5.98 16.00 -15.53
CA ILE A 141 -5.27 15.32 -16.62
C ILE A 141 -5.26 16.19 -17.87
N TYR A 142 -4.08 16.32 -18.49
CA TYR A 142 -3.87 17.02 -19.76
C TYR A 142 -3.77 16.06 -20.95
N GLY A 143 -3.23 14.87 -20.73
CA GLY A 143 -3.13 13.81 -21.74
C GLY A 143 -2.38 12.61 -21.18
N TYR A 144 -2.48 11.47 -21.84
CA TYR A 144 -1.78 10.25 -21.40
C TYR A 144 -1.60 9.30 -22.59
N SER A 145 -0.69 8.34 -22.45
CA SER A 145 -0.58 7.17 -23.33
C SER A 145 -0.40 5.93 -22.47
N ALA A 146 -1.27 4.95 -22.64
CA ALA A 146 -1.23 3.68 -21.91
C ALA A 146 -0.38 2.60 -22.61
N THR A 147 0.21 2.92 -23.76
CA THR A 147 1.10 2.01 -24.50
C THR A 147 2.40 2.74 -24.86
N PRO A 148 3.51 2.00 -25.01
CA PRO A 148 4.76 2.56 -25.50
C PRO A 148 4.74 2.83 -27.02
N ASP A 149 3.68 2.44 -27.73
CA ASP A 149 3.49 2.70 -29.17
C ASP A 149 3.10 4.16 -29.41
N ASN A 150 4.03 5.05 -29.10
CA ASN A 150 3.93 6.48 -29.29
C ASN A 150 5.34 7.08 -29.46
N PRO A 151 5.48 8.32 -29.94
CA PRO A 151 6.79 8.91 -30.21
C PRO A 151 7.76 8.98 -29.02
N ALA A 152 7.27 8.99 -27.77
CA ALA A 152 8.12 8.98 -26.58
C ALA A 152 8.68 7.58 -26.25
N GLU A 153 8.20 6.52 -26.91
CA GLU A 153 8.60 5.12 -26.69
C GLU A 153 8.37 4.64 -25.24
N THR A 154 7.44 5.29 -24.53
CA THR A 154 7.04 4.94 -23.17
C THR A 154 5.62 5.40 -22.89
N GLU A 155 4.94 4.71 -21.99
CA GLU A 155 3.69 5.18 -21.40
C GLU A 155 3.93 6.43 -20.55
N TYR A 156 2.92 7.29 -20.45
CA TYR A 156 3.00 8.52 -19.68
C TYR A 156 1.62 9.05 -19.26
N ILE A 157 1.61 9.90 -18.24
CA ILE A 157 0.49 10.75 -17.84
C ILE A 157 1.00 12.19 -17.72
N PHE A 158 0.39 13.12 -18.45
CA PHE A 158 0.55 14.56 -18.25
C PHE A 158 -0.58 15.09 -17.39
N MET A 159 -0.24 15.72 -16.26
CA MET A 159 -1.21 16.16 -15.27
C MET A 159 -0.80 17.46 -14.58
N GLU A 160 -1.75 18.10 -13.93
CA GLU A 160 -1.59 19.32 -13.16
C GLU A 160 -0.49 19.17 -12.09
N PHE A 161 0.37 20.18 -12.00
CA PHE A 161 1.23 20.34 -10.84
C PHE A 161 0.44 21.09 -9.75
N VAL A 162 -0.01 20.36 -8.73
CA VAL A 162 -0.78 20.92 -7.61
C VAL A 162 0.12 21.84 -6.79
N GLN A 163 -0.29 23.11 -6.64
CA GLN A 163 0.44 24.08 -5.83
C GLN A 163 0.17 23.84 -4.34
N GLY A 164 1.24 23.84 -3.55
CA GLY A 164 1.20 23.74 -2.10
C GLY A 164 2.42 23.01 -1.54
N THR A 165 2.33 22.70 -0.25
CA THR A 165 3.35 21.97 0.50
C THR A 165 2.92 20.52 0.65
N ASN A 166 3.86 19.58 0.47
CA ASN A 166 3.58 18.17 0.75
C ASN A 166 3.42 18.01 2.26
N LEU A 167 2.30 17.43 2.71
CA LEU A 167 2.01 17.30 4.13
C LEU A 167 3.05 16.45 4.86
N GLY A 168 3.63 15.46 4.19
CA GLY A 168 4.73 14.64 4.71
C GLY A 168 5.96 15.46 5.12
N ASP A 169 6.29 16.51 4.36
CA ASP A 169 7.46 17.38 4.61
C ASP A 169 7.32 18.16 5.93
N ILE A 170 6.09 18.43 6.38
CA ILE A 170 5.80 19.27 7.56
C ILE A 170 5.08 18.50 8.69
N TRP A 171 4.73 17.22 8.48
CA TRP A 171 3.79 16.47 9.33
C TRP A 171 4.18 16.43 10.82
N PHE A 172 5.47 16.25 11.08
CA PHE A 172 6.01 16.15 12.44
C PHE A 172 6.26 17.51 13.10
N ASP A 173 6.25 18.60 12.32
CA ASP A 173 6.39 19.98 12.81
C ASP A 173 5.03 20.62 13.16
N LEU A 174 3.93 20.02 12.70
CA LEU A 174 2.58 20.50 12.97
C LEU A 174 2.18 20.28 14.45
N SER A 175 1.55 21.30 15.02
CA SER A 175 0.90 21.19 16.34
C SER A 175 -0.25 20.18 16.33
N GLU A 176 -0.67 19.74 17.52
CA GLU A 176 -1.84 18.87 17.70
C GLU A 176 -3.11 19.45 17.06
N ARG A 177 -3.35 20.75 17.22
CA ARG A 177 -4.52 21.44 16.64
C ARG A 177 -4.47 21.48 15.12
N GLN A 178 -3.30 21.73 14.55
CA GLN A 178 -3.11 21.73 13.09
C GLN A 178 -3.32 20.33 12.50
N ARG A 179 -2.77 19.29 13.14
CA ARG A 179 -3.00 17.90 12.72
C ARG A 179 -4.47 17.51 12.84
N ALA A 180 -5.15 17.91 13.92
CA ALA A 180 -6.59 17.68 14.07
C ALA A 180 -7.40 18.39 12.97
N LYS A 181 -7.03 19.63 12.57
CA LYS A 181 -7.64 20.32 11.43
C LYS A 181 -7.50 19.51 10.14
N ILE A 182 -6.29 19.01 9.85
CA ILE A 182 -6.03 18.17 8.67
C ILE A 182 -6.88 16.89 8.70
N VAL A 183 -6.95 16.22 9.86
CA VAL A 183 -7.78 15.01 10.03
C VAL A 183 -9.25 15.32 9.76
N THR A 184 -9.77 16.45 10.24
CA THR A 184 -11.14 16.88 9.96
C THR A 184 -11.37 17.10 8.46
N ASN A 185 -10.49 17.85 7.79
CA ASN A 185 -10.58 18.09 6.35
C ASN A 185 -10.51 16.77 5.56
N LEU A 186 -9.72 15.82 6.04
CA LEU A 186 -9.59 14.50 5.41
C LEU A 186 -10.87 13.67 5.52
N VAL A 187 -11.47 13.62 6.71
CA VAL A 187 -12.73 12.90 6.93
C VAL A 187 -13.86 13.51 6.10
N GLN A 188 -13.89 14.84 5.92
CA GLN A 188 -14.83 15.50 5.03
C GLN A 188 -14.65 15.10 3.56
N LEU A 189 -13.41 14.90 3.10
CA LEU A 189 -13.15 14.38 1.76
C LEU A 189 -13.56 12.91 1.64
N GLU A 190 -13.24 12.08 2.63
CA GLU A 190 -13.68 10.67 2.63
C GLU A 190 -15.21 10.53 2.65
N SER A 191 -15.94 11.40 3.37
CA SER A 191 -17.41 11.37 3.37
C SER A 191 -17.98 11.65 1.98
N ARG A 192 -17.39 12.59 1.24
CA ARG A 192 -17.73 12.88 -0.16
C ARG A 192 -17.41 11.72 -1.09
N LEU A 193 -16.24 11.09 -0.93
CA LEU A 193 -15.86 9.89 -1.70
C LEU A 193 -16.84 8.73 -1.46
N PHE A 194 -17.23 8.51 -0.21
CA PHE A 194 -18.13 7.42 0.19
C PHE A 194 -19.58 7.68 -0.23
N ALA A 195 -19.95 8.92 -0.54
CA ALA A 195 -21.25 9.28 -1.08
C ALA A 195 -21.40 8.95 -2.58
N LEU A 196 -20.28 8.78 -3.31
CA LEU A 196 -20.29 8.39 -4.72
C LEU A 196 -20.93 7.00 -4.88
N ARG A 197 -21.68 6.82 -5.98
CA ARG A 197 -22.44 5.59 -6.25
C ARG A 197 -21.83 4.83 -7.41
N PHE A 198 -21.62 3.53 -7.21
CA PHE A 198 -21.06 2.64 -8.22
C PHE A 198 -21.94 1.40 -8.39
N PRO A 199 -22.15 0.91 -9.63
CA PRO A 199 -23.01 -0.23 -9.93
C PRO A 199 -22.33 -1.59 -9.70
N ALA A 200 -21.01 -1.61 -9.55
CA ALA A 200 -20.20 -2.81 -9.38
C ALA A 200 -18.88 -2.47 -8.67
N SER A 201 -18.15 -3.49 -8.23
CA SER A 201 -16.80 -3.38 -7.69
C SER A 201 -15.75 -3.67 -8.79
N GLY A 202 -14.53 -3.17 -8.62
CA GLY A 202 -13.47 -3.19 -9.64
C GLY A 202 -12.83 -1.81 -9.78
N CYS A 203 -12.17 -1.54 -10.91
CA CYS A 203 -11.57 -0.23 -11.18
C CYS A 203 -12.40 0.60 -12.16
N LEU A 204 -12.26 1.94 -12.09
CA LEU A 204 -12.92 2.87 -13.01
C LEU A 204 -12.13 3.00 -14.30
N TYR A 205 -12.81 3.03 -15.44
CA TYR A 205 -12.23 3.23 -16.77
C TYR A 205 -13.10 4.19 -17.58
N TYR A 206 -12.53 4.82 -18.60
CA TYR A 206 -13.34 5.43 -19.65
C TYR A 206 -13.99 4.34 -20.49
N SER A 207 -15.27 4.53 -20.83
CA SER A 207 -16.01 3.60 -21.69
C SER A 207 -15.42 3.47 -23.10
N SER A 208 -14.63 4.46 -23.55
CA SER A 208 -13.92 4.45 -24.84
C SER A 208 -12.66 3.59 -24.81
N ASP A 209 -11.95 3.59 -23.68
CA ASP A 209 -10.63 2.96 -23.57
C ASP A 209 -10.75 1.49 -23.14
N PHE A 210 -11.87 1.14 -22.50
CA PHE A 210 -12.20 -0.22 -22.13
C PHE A 210 -13.48 -0.68 -22.84
N THR A 211 -13.30 -1.34 -24.00
CA THR A 211 -14.40 -1.75 -24.88
C THR A 211 -14.87 -3.19 -24.68
N ASP A 212 -14.35 -3.90 -23.67
CA ASP A 212 -14.81 -5.24 -23.32
C ASP A 212 -16.31 -5.22 -22.96
N SER A 213 -17.03 -6.22 -23.46
CA SER A 213 -18.44 -6.48 -23.19
C SER A 213 -18.74 -6.80 -21.72
N SER A 214 -17.74 -7.25 -20.95
CA SER A 214 -17.86 -7.59 -19.52
C SER A 214 -18.06 -6.36 -18.63
N ARG A 215 -17.71 -5.16 -19.11
CA ARG A 215 -17.76 -3.89 -18.36
C ARG A 215 -19.15 -3.57 -17.81
N VAL A 216 -19.17 -2.86 -16.68
CA VAL A 216 -20.41 -2.35 -16.08
C VAL A 216 -20.46 -0.84 -16.24
N ILE A 217 -21.40 -0.34 -17.05
CA ILE A 217 -21.53 1.08 -17.33
C ILE A 217 -21.91 1.86 -16.07
N LEU A 218 -21.20 2.96 -15.81
CA LEU A 218 -21.56 3.92 -14.78
C LEU A 218 -22.62 4.87 -15.35
N PRO A 219 -23.83 4.94 -14.77
CA PRO A 219 -24.86 5.85 -15.28
C PRO A 219 -24.39 7.30 -15.26
N SER A 220 -24.63 8.03 -16.35
CA SER A 220 -24.42 9.47 -16.41
C SER A 220 -25.42 10.20 -15.51
N GLN A 221 -25.06 11.41 -15.06
CA GLN A 221 -25.96 12.24 -14.25
C GLN A 221 -27.24 12.61 -15.04
N TYR A 222 -27.15 12.70 -16.37
CA TYR A 222 -28.26 12.96 -17.26
C TYR A 222 -28.49 11.77 -18.21
N PRO A 223 -29.68 11.15 -18.25
CA PRO A 223 -29.96 9.94 -19.04
C PRO A 223 -29.71 10.08 -20.56
N THR A 224 -29.60 11.30 -21.06
CA THR A 224 -29.35 11.63 -22.48
C THR A 224 -27.86 11.64 -22.84
N ASP A 225 -26.97 11.66 -21.85
CA ASP A 225 -25.53 11.73 -22.09
C ASP A 225 -24.96 10.32 -22.25
N GLU A 226 -24.07 10.15 -23.22
CA GLU A 226 -23.30 8.91 -23.35
C GLU A 226 -22.52 8.64 -22.06
N ALA A 227 -22.59 7.40 -21.58
CA ALA A 227 -21.94 7.02 -20.34
C ALA A 227 -20.41 7.05 -20.51
N ARG A 228 -19.80 8.09 -19.94
CA ARG A 228 -18.35 8.37 -20.03
C ARG A 228 -17.47 7.34 -19.30
N PHE A 229 -17.98 6.78 -18.21
CA PHE A 229 -17.22 5.89 -17.33
C PHE A 229 -17.85 4.50 -17.22
N CYS A 230 -17.03 3.51 -16.91
CA CYS A 230 -17.45 2.15 -16.60
C CYS A 230 -16.58 1.55 -15.50
N ILE A 231 -17.06 0.47 -14.89
CA ILE A 231 -16.29 -0.39 -13.99
C ILE A 231 -15.79 -1.58 -14.80
N GLY A 232 -14.50 -1.84 -14.70
CA GLY A 232 -13.79 -2.94 -15.36
C GLY A 232 -13.00 -3.79 -14.35
N PRO A 233 -11.99 -4.53 -14.83
CA PRO A 233 -11.12 -5.35 -13.99
C PRO A 233 -10.42 -4.56 -12.89
N ASP A 234 -10.25 -5.18 -11.74
CA ASP A 234 -9.46 -4.74 -10.60
C ASP A 234 -7.96 -4.75 -10.96
N THR A 235 -7.26 -3.65 -10.66
CA THR A 235 -5.84 -3.44 -10.97
C THR A 235 -4.93 -3.59 -9.76
N SER A 236 -5.46 -4.08 -8.63
CA SER A 236 -4.69 -4.33 -7.40
C SER A 236 -3.50 -5.25 -7.68
N LEU A 237 -2.30 -4.82 -7.28
CA LEU A 237 -1.03 -5.47 -7.64
C LEU A 237 -1.01 -7.00 -7.36
N GLY A 238 -1.55 -7.45 -6.22
CA GLY A 238 -1.60 -8.86 -5.85
C GLY A 238 -2.41 -9.78 -6.78
N LEU A 239 -3.24 -9.22 -7.67
CA LEU A 239 -3.99 -9.95 -8.69
C LEU A 239 -3.18 -10.21 -9.98
N TRP A 240 -2.07 -9.48 -10.16
CA TRP A 240 -1.34 -9.43 -11.43
C TRP A 240 0.15 -9.70 -11.30
N TYR A 241 0.72 -9.54 -10.11
CA TYR A 241 2.16 -9.62 -9.87
C TYR A 241 2.78 -10.97 -10.29
N GLY A 242 3.91 -10.90 -11.00
CA GLY A 242 4.69 -12.06 -11.43
C GLY A 242 3.96 -12.93 -12.45
N LYS A 243 4.00 -14.26 -12.28
CA LYS A 243 3.35 -15.20 -13.23
C LYS A 243 1.83 -15.10 -13.20
N ARG A 244 1.24 -14.40 -12.22
CA ARG A 244 -0.21 -14.14 -12.14
C ARG A 244 -0.71 -13.28 -13.30
N LEU A 245 0.16 -12.49 -13.93
CA LEU A 245 -0.17 -11.63 -15.07
C LEU A 245 -0.85 -12.40 -16.20
N ASN A 246 -0.35 -13.60 -16.51
CA ASN A 246 -0.79 -14.40 -17.66
C ASN A 246 -1.87 -15.44 -17.31
N LEU A 247 -2.35 -15.48 -16.06
CA LEU A 247 -3.38 -16.44 -15.66
C LEU A 247 -4.76 -16.07 -16.27
N PRO A 248 -5.48 -17.06 -16.84
CA PRO A 248 -6.81 -16.85 -17.41
C PRO A 248 -7.88 -16.87 -16.29
N VAL A 249 -7.83 -15.86 -15.41
CA VAL A 249 -8.76 -15.71 -14.29
C VAL A 249 -9.57 -14.41 -14.41
N GLU A 250 -10.82 -14.47 -13.97
CA GLU A 250 -11.70 -13.32 -13.87
C GLU A 250 -11.18 -12.35 -12.79
N ARG A 251 -11.00 -11.08 -13.16
CA ARG A 251 -10.51 -10.02 -12.26
C ARG A 251 -11.53 -8.90 -12.11
N GLY A 252 -12.80 -9.19 -12.38
CA GLY A 252 -13.89 -8.24 -12.37
C GLY A 252 -14.21 -7.68 -13.76
N PRO A 253 -15.19 -6.76 -13.86
CA PRO A 253 -15.89 -6.12 -12.75
C PRO A 253 -16.73 -7.10 -11.93
N TYR A 254 -16.78 -6.91 -10.61
CA TYR A 254 -17.54 -7.77 -9.70
C TYR A 254 -18.94 -7.21 -9.45
N ARG A 255 -19.97 -7.95 -9.85
CA ARG A 255 -21.37 -7.50 -9.81
C ARG A 255 -22.02 -7.64 -8.43
N ASP A 256 -21.42 -8.44 -7.56
CA ASP A 256 -21.91 -8.67 -6.20
C ASP A 256 -20.75 -8.84 -5.22
N CYS A 257 -21.08 -8.84 -3.92
CA CYS A 257 -20.09 -8.96 -2.85
C CYS A 257 -19.35 -10.30 -2.85
N LEU A 258 -19.99 -11.38 -3.32
CA LEU A 258 -19.38 -12.71 -3.30
C LEU A 258 -18.31 -12.82 -4.39
N GLN A 259 -18.56 -12.28 -5.57
CA GLN A 259 -17.57 -12.20 -6.64
C GLN A 259 -16.32 -11.44 -6.17
N ALA A 260 -16.51 -10.27 -5.54
CA ALA A 260 -15.39 -9.50 -4.99
C ALA A 260 -14.62 -10.29 -3.92
N LEU A 261 -15.31 -10.93 -2.97
CA LEU A 261 -14.67 -11.73 -1.91
C LEU A 261 -13.87 -12.93 -2.44
N THR A 262 -14.36 -13.59 -3.49
CA THR A 262 -13.80 -14.88 -3.94
C THR A 262 -12.73 -14.75 -5.03
N ALA A 263 -12.59 -13.57 -5.65
CA ALA A 263 -11.69 -13.35 -6.78
C ALA A 263 -10.21 -13.62 -6.42
N GLY A 264 -9.72 -13.04 -5.33
CA GLY A 264 -8.32 -13.21 -4.88
C GLY A 264 -7.96 -14.68 -4.60
N ALA A 265 -8.84 -15.40 -3.89
CA ALA A 265 -8.63 -16.82 -3.59
C ALA A 265 -8.71 -17.71 -4.84
N THR A 266 -9.64 -17.41 -5.75
CA THR A 266 -9.77 -18.14 -7.01
C THR A 266 -8.52 -17.95 -7.88
N LYS A 267 -8.01 -16.72 -7.97
CA LYS A 267 -6.75 -16.39 -8.61
C LYS A 267 -5.58 -17.17 -8.01
N GLU A 268 -5.47 -17.20 -6.68
CA GLU A 268 -4.34 -17.85 -6.03
C GLU A 268 -4.41 -19.37 -6.14
N ILE A 269 -5.60 -19.98 -6.09
CA ILE A 269 -5.78 -21.41 -6.38
C ILE A 269 -5.35 -21.73 -7.82
N ALA A 270 -5.69 -20.88 -8.80
CA ALA A 270 -5.25 -21.07 -10.18
C ALA A 270 -3.71 -21.00 -10.30
N TYR A 271 -3.08 -20.00 -9.68
CA TYR A 271 -1.62 -19.89 -9.61
C TYR A 271 -0.98 -21.15 -9.01
N LEU A 272 -1.47 -21.60 -7.85
CA LEU A 272 -0.92 -22.76 -7.14
C LEU A 272 -1.13 -24.06 -7.92
N SER A 273 -2.21 -24.17 -8.69
CA SER A 273 -2.48 -25.36 -9.52
C SER A 273 -1.50 -25.47 -10.69
N GLU A 274 -1.05 -24.36 -11.24
CA GLU A 274 -0.16 -24.33 -12.41
C GLU A 274 1.34 -24.24 -12.03
N PHE A 275 1.65 -23.43 -11.02
CA PHE A 275 3.04 -23.06 -10.65
C PHE A 275 3.41 -23.41 -9.20
N GLY A 276 2.48 -23.93 -8.41
CA GLY A 276 2.69 -24.21 -7.00
C GLY A 276 3.82 -25.20 -6.76
N ASN A 277 4.71 -24.88 -5.82
CA ASN A 277 5.72 -25.81 -5.31
C ASN A 277 6.00 -25.50 -3.83
N PRO A 278 6.56 -26.46 -3.06
CA PRO A 278 6.94 -26.19 -1.68
C PRO A 278 8.06 -25.15 -1.56
N ARG A 279 7.91 -24.16 -0.68
CA ARG A 279 8.88 -23.04 -0.52
C ARG A 279 9.04 -22.66 0.95
N GLN A 280 10.23 -22.20 1.32
CA GLN A 280 10.42 -21.54 2.61
C GLN A 280 9.74 -20.17 2.62
N PRO A 281 9.36 -19.64 3.79
CA PRO A 281 8.91 -18.26 3.91
C PRO A 281 9.89 -17.27 3.25
N ILE A 282 9.37 -16.33 2.46
CA ILE A 282 10.16 -15.26 1.83
C ILE A 282 10.84 -14.40 2.90
N GLN A 283 10.13 -14.11 3.99
CA GLN A 283 10.67 -13.44 5.16
C GLN A 283 11.55 -14.40 5.95
N ARG A 284 12.87 -14.17 5.93
CA ARG A 284 13.85 -15.14 6.43
C ARG A 284 13.75 -15.42 7.93
N LEU A 285 13.35 -14.43 8.75
CA LEU A 285 13.13 -14.65 10.20
C LEU A 285 11.98 -15.63 10.47
N ARG A 286 11.00 -15.74 9.57
CA ARG A 286 9.91 -16.70 9.71
C ARG A 286 10.34 -18.14 9.41
N ARG A 287 11.54 -18.38 8.85
CA ARG A 287 12.01 -19.73 8.48
C ARG A 287 12.32 -20.58 9.70
N GLU A 288 12.81 -19.98 10.78
CA GLU A 288 13.10 -20.68 12.03
C GLU A 288 11.82 -21.30 12.63
N THR A 289 10.68 -20.61 12.49
CA THR A 289 9.35 -21.09 12.94
C THR A 289 8.97 -22.45 12.36
N TYR A 290 9.56 -22.82 11.23
CA TYR A 290 9.31 -24.07 10.51
C TYR A 290 10.54 -24.97 10.43
N ASP A 291 11.53 -24.78 11.32
CA ASP A 291 12.80 -25.53 11.28
C ASP A 291 13.47 -25.49 9.90
N TYR A 292 13.34 -24.35 9.22
CA TYR A 292 13.84 -24.10 7.86
C TYR A 292 13.29 -25.08 6.80
N GLN A 293 12.15 -25.73 7.06
CA GLN A 293 11.51 -26.61 6.09
C GLN A 293 10.65 -25.82 5.09
N PRO A 294 10.64 -26.22 3.81
CA PRO A 294 9.69 -25.69 2.84
C PRO A 294 8.25 -26.01 3.24
N GLN A 295 7.35 -25.03 3.12
CA GLN A 295 5.92 -25.18 3.37
C GLN A 295 5.21 -25.69 2.12
N SER A 296 4.19 -26.53 2.32
CA SER A 296 3.44 -27.13 1.23
C SER A 296 2.41 -26.15 0.66
N HIS A 297 2.55 -25.81 -0.62
CA HIS A 297 1.56 -25.03 -1.36
C HIS A 297 0.18 -25.72 -1.42
N LEU A 298 0.14 -27.06 -1.32
CA LEU A 298 -1.12 -27.82 -1.30
C LEU A 298 -1.92 -27.53 -0.03
N ASP A 299 -1.24 -27.30 1.10
CA ASP A 299 -1.90 -26.96 2.37
C ASP A 299 -2.51 -25.55 2.29
N TYR A 300 -1.78 -24.60 1.69
CA TYR A 300 -2.31 -23.26 1.46
C TYR A 300 -3.49 -23.29 0.47
N MET A 301 -3.40 -24.07 -0.61
CA MET A 301 -4.51 -24.27 -1.53
C MET A 301 -5.74 -24.89 -0.85
N ALA A 302 -5.55 -25.81 0.11
CA ALA A 302 -6.64 -26.36 0.92
C ALA A 302 -7.26 -25.28 1.83
N THR A 303 -6.45 -24.44 2.45
CA THR A 303 -6.90 -23.30 3.27
C THR A 303 -7.66 -22.26 2.44
N LEU A 304 -7.25 -21.97 1.21
CA LEU A 304 -7.99 -21.11 0.28
C LEU A 304 -9.36 -21.71 -0.09
N ARG A 305 -9.44 -23.03 -0.29
CA ARG A 305 -10.73 -23.72 -0.52
C ARG A 305 -11.65 -23.65 0.70
N GLN A 306 -11.10 -23.75 1.91
CA GLN A 306 -11.86 -23.54 3.15
C GLN A 306 -12.37 -22.09 3.24
N TYR A 307 -11.56 -21.10 2.87
CA TYR A 307 -12.00 -19.70 2.77
C TYR A 307 -13.18 -19.55 1.79
N LEU A 308 -13.08 -20.12 0.58
CA LEU A 308 -14.16 -20.08 -0.41
C LEU A 308 -15.46 -20.70 0.11
N GLN A 309 -15.39 -21.76 0.92
CA GLN A 309 -16.55 -22.39 1.54
C GLN A 309 -17.29 -21.45 2.51
N VAL A 310 -16.56 -20.58 3.23
CA VAL A 310 -17.15 -19.66 4.21
C VAL A 310 -17.41 -18.26 3.66
N ALA A 311 -16.83 -17.87 2.52
CA ALA A 311 -16.94 -16.54 1.93
C ALA A 311 -18.39 -16.00 1.84
N PRO A 312 -19.42 -16.79 1.43
CA PRO A 312 -20.81 -16.30 1.41
C PRO A 312 -21.35 -15.89 2.79
N SER A 313 -20.80 -16.45 3.86
CA SER A 313 -21.20 -16.15 5.24
C SER A 313 -20.45 -14.95 5.84
N LEU A 314 -19.38 -14.48 5.18
CA LEU A 314 -18.67 -13.26 5.57
C LEU A 314 -19.44 -11.99 5.18
N ILE A 315 -20.33 -12.09 4.20
CA ILE A 315 -21.18 -10.96 3.77
C ILE A 315 -22.12 -10.59 4.93
N PRO A 316 -22.17 -9.31 5.36
CA PRO A 316 -23.03 -8.88 6.47
C PRO A 316 -24.50 -8.77 6.01
N HIS A 317 -25.18 -9.90 5.89
CA HIS A 317 -26.56 -9.99 5.37
C HIS A 317 -27.59 -9.20 6.19
N SER A 318 -27.33 -8.98 7.47
CA SER A 318 -28.19 -8.17 8.36
C SER A 318 -28.14 -6.67 8.04
N THR A 319 -27.11 -6.21 7.31
CA THR A 319 -26.86 -4.78 7.09
C THR A 319 -26.57 -4.50 5.61
N PRO A 320 -27.61 -4.50 4.74
CA PRO A 320 -27.45 -4.30 3.29
C PRO A 320 -26.76 -2.98 2.90
N ALA A 321 -26.85 -1.95 3.74
CA ALA A 321 -26.16 -0.68 3.53
C ALA A 321 -24.63 -0.84 3.39
N LEU A 322 -24.06 -1.90 3.95
CA LEU A 322 -22.62 -2.19 3.87
C LEU A 322 -22.20 -2.85 2.55
N HIS A 323 -23.15 -3.35 1.75
CA HIS A 323 -22.86 -4.06 0.50
C HIS A 323 -22.54 -3.11 -0.66
N ARG A 324 -22.91 -1.83 -0.51
CA ARG A 324 -22.73 -0.82 -1.56
C ARG A 324 -21.24 -0.65 -1.88
N PRO A 325 -20.86 -0.65 -3.16
CA PRO A 325 -19.48 -0.38 -3.54
C PRO A 325 -19.13 1.10 -3.27
N VAL A 326 -17.93 1.35 -2.73
CA VAL A 326 -17.39 2.67 -2.42
C VAL A 326 -15.96 2.79 -2.92
N LEU A 327 -15.58 4.02 -3.25
CA LEU A 327 -14.22 4.36 -3.64
C LEU A 327 -13.50 4.99 -2.46
N ARG A 328 -12.25 4.58 -2.25
CA ARG A 328 -11.36 5.16 -1.25
C ARG A 328 -9.96 5.33 -1.84
N HIS A 329 -9.23 6.33 -1.38
CA HIS A 329 -7.84 6.49 -1.73
C HIS A 329 -7.02 5.24 -1.34
N PRO A 330 -6.21 4.67 -2.24
CA PRO A 330 -5.51 3.39 -2.02
C PRO A 330 -4.39 3.52 -0.99
N ASP A 331 -3.71 4.67 -0.94
CA ASP A 331 -2.58 4.91 -0.04
C ASP A 331 -2.67 6.30 0.63
N LEU A 332 -3.58 6.43 1.60
CA LEU A 332 -3.86 7.72 2.23
C LEU A 332 -2.87 8.05 3.35
N GLN A 333 -1.69 8.50 2.95
CA GLN A 333 -0.60 8.92 3.84
C GLN A 333 -0.21 10.40 3.63
N PRO A 334 0.45 11.05 4.61
CA PRO A 334 0.85 12.45 4.49
C PRO A 334 1.62 12.79 3.21
N ASN A 335 2.44 11.88 2.71
CA ASN A 335 3.22 12.07 1.49
C ASN A 335 2.36 12.23 0.21
N ASN A 336 1.09 11.81 0.26
CA ASN A 336 0.15 11.87 -0.86
C ASN A 336 -0.87 13.02 -0.74
N ILE A 337 -0.64 13.96 0.20
CA ILE A 337 -1.54 15.08 0.47
C ILE A 337 -0.77 16.39 0.27
N ILE A 338 -1.29 17.27 -0.59
CA ILE A 338 -0.77 18.62 -0.82
C ILE A 338 -1.68 19.63 -0.15
N VAL A 339 -1.10 20.52 0.67
CA VAL A 339 -1.84 21.52 1.44
C VAL A 339 -1.42 22.96 1.15
N SER A 340 -2.35 23.91 1.35
CA SER A 340 -2.06 25.35 1.35
C SER A 340 -1.34 25.79 2.63
N ASP A 341 -0.91 27.06 2.68
CA ASP A 341 -0.31 27.67 3.86
C ASP A 341 -1.29 27.70 5.06
N GLU A 342 -2.61 27.75 4.78
CA GLU A 342 -3.68 27.67 5.76
C GLU A 342 -4.04 26.24 6.15
N LEU A 343 -3.34 25.22 5.63
CA LEU A 343 -3.60 23.80 5.84
C LEU A 343 -4.94 23.31 5.25
N GLU A 344 -5.38 23.91 4.15
CA GLU A 344 -6.46 23.35 3.32
C GLU A 344 -5.91 22.33 2.33
N ILE A 345 -6.66 21.26 2.06
CA ILE A 345 -6.21 20.19 1.14
C ILE A 345 -6.42 20.66 -0.30
N ASN A 346 -5.32 20.99 -0.98
CA ASN A 346 -5.30 21.43 -2.37
C ASN A 346 -5.24 20.27 -3.38
N GLY A 347 -4.72 19.11 -2.96
CA GLY A 347 -4.67 17.94 -3.83
C GLY A 347 -4.37 16.64 -3.11
N LEU A 348 -5.04 15.58 -3.55
CA LEU A 348 -4.73 14.19 -3.26
C LEU A 348 -4.10 13.58 -4.51
N ILE A 349 -2.90 13.04 -4.36
CA ILE A 349 -2.12 12.44 -5.45
C ILE A 349 -1.95 10.94 -5.24
N ASP A 350 -1.53 10.25 -6.30
CA ASP A 350 -1.30 8.80 -6.30
C ASP A 350 -2.57 7.95 -6.15
N TRP A 351 -3.42 8.04 -7.18
CA TRP A 351 -4.64 7.23 -7.32
C TRP A 351 -4.38 5.90 -8.04
N GLN A 352 -3.11 5.51 -8.19
CA GLN A 352 -2.74 4.22 -8.78
C GLN A 352 -3.31 3.07 -7.97
N HIS A 353 -3.79 2.01 -8.63
CA HIS A 353 -4.41 0.84 -8.00
C HIS A 353 -5.69 1.13 -7.17
N THR A 354 -6.32 2.29 -7.37
CA THR A 354 -7.61 2.61 -6.74
C THR A 354 -8.67 1.62 -7.19
N THR A 355 -9.36 1.01 -6.23
CA THR A 355 -10.41 0.02 -6.48
C THR A 355 -11.68 0.39 -5.72
N VAL A 356 -12.82 0.20 -6.38
CA VAL A 356 -14.15 0.28 -5.80
C VAL A 356 -14.49 -1.09 -5.22
N LEU A 357 -14.81 -1.16 -3.92
CA LEU A 357 -15.17 -2.40 -3.23
C LEU A 357 -16.38 -2.17 -2.31
N PRO A 358 -17.11 -3.23 -1.89
CA PRO A 358 -18.16 -3.10 -0.89
C PRO A 358 -17.66 -2.40 0.38
N LEU A 359 -18.49 -1.54 0.98
CA LEU A 359 -18.12 -0.72 2.15
C LEU A 359 -17.56 -1.55 3.32
N PHE A 360 -18.08 -2.76 3.59
CA PHE A 360 -17.54 -3.62 4.66
C PHE A 360 -16.11 -4.16 4.39
N LEU A 361 -15.65 -4.10 3.14
CA LEU A 361 -14.27 -4.42 2.76
C LEU A 361 -13.39 -3.16 2.72
N GLN A 362 -13.94 -2.04 2.26
CA GLN A 362 -13.19 -0.79 2.09
C GLN A 362 -13.02 0.02 3.38
N CYS A 363 -13.86 -0.20 4.41
CA CYS A 363 -13.78 0.54 5.66
C CYS A 363 -12.44 0.27 6.37
N ALA A 364 -11.66 1.31 6.67
CA ALA A 364 -10.48 1.19 7.53
C ALA A 364 -10.06 2.56 8.04
N ILE A 365 -9.18 2.59 9.03
CA ILE A 365 -8.50 3.82 9.43
C ILE A 365 -7.18 3.90 8.64
N PRO A 366 -6.80 5.06 8.06
CA PRO A 366 -5.53 5.19 7.34
C PRO A 366 -4.34 4.80 8.23
N ASN A 367 -3.32 4.15 7.65
CA ASN A 367 -2.18 3.63 8.41
C ASN A 367 -1.44 4.70 9.23
N SER A 368 -1.40 5.94 8.72
CA SER A 368 -0.80 7.10 9.38
C SER A 368 -1.59 7.64 10.58
N LEU A 369 -2.86 7.22 10.73
CA LEU A 369 -3.82 7.68 11.74
C LEU A 369 -4.27 6.55 12.67
N GLN A 370 -4.10 5.28 12.29
CA GLN A 370 -4.51 4.13 13.09
C GLN A 370 -3.52 3.86 14.25
N ASN A 371 -4.02 3.17 15.28
CA ASN A 371 -3.23 2.72 16.43
C ASN A 371 -3.89 1.47 17.04
N TYR A 372 -4.14 0.46 16.20
CA TYR A 372 -4.76 -0.80 16.61
C TYR A 372 -3.89 -1.57 17.60
N GLY A 373 -4.52 -2.33 18.50
CA GLY A 373 -3.83 -3.05 19.58
C GLY A 373 -3.52 -2.20 20.82
N ASP A 374 -3.84 -0.90 20.81
CA ASP A 374 -3.71 -0.02 21.96
C ASP A 374 -5.07 0.18 22.64
N GLU A 375 -5.19 -0.25 23.90
CA GLU A 375 -6.45 -0.25 24.66
C GLU A 375 -7.09 1.15 24.77
N VAL A 376 -6.28 2.20 24.91
CA VAL A 376 -6.77 3.59 24.99
C VAL A 376 -7.40 4.02 23.66
N SER A 377 -6.76 3.64 22.54
CA SER A 377 -7.25 3.94 21.19
C SER A 377 -8.53 3.15 20.88
N GLU A 378 -8.55 1.85 21.18
CA GLU A 378 -9.69 0.97 20.89
C GLU A 378 -10.93 1.30 21.74
N SER A 379 -10.72 1.74 22.99
CA SER A 379 -11.81 2.21 23.86
C SER A 379 -12.23 3.66 23.59
N LEU A 380 -11.60 4.33 22.61
CA LEU A 380 -11.83 5.74 22.28
C LEU A 380 -11.78 6.66 23.49
N GLN A 381 -10.90 6.35 24.45
CA GLN A 381 -10.62 7.22 25.58
C GLN A 381 -9.85 8.45 25.09
N LYS A 382 -10.19 9.62 25.64
CA LYS A 382 -9.46 10.86 25.30
C LYS A 382 -8.01 10.73 25.78
N PRO A 383 -7.02 10.79 24.87
CA PRO A 383 -5.63 10.59 25.26
C PRO A 383 -5.08 11.75 26.08
N THR A 384 -4.18 11.42 27.01
CA THR A 384 -3.42 12.37 27.82
C THR A 384 -1.98 11.91 27.94
N LEU A 385 -1.04 12.85 28.08
CA LEU A 385 0.32 12.55 28.48
C LEU A 385 0.35 12.06 29.94
N PRO A 386 1.33 11.22 30.33
CA PRO A 386 1.50 10.81 31.72
C PRO A 386 1.78 12.02 32.62
N SER A 387 1.28 11.99 33.87
CA SER A 387 1.41 13.13 34.80
C SER A 387 2.86 13.48 35.13
N ASN A 388 3.75 12.48 35.11
CA ASN A 388 5.19 12.64 35.34
C ASN A 388 6.01 12.86 34.05
N PHE A 389 5.38 13.20 32.92
CA PHE A 389 6.06 13.33 31.61
C PHE A 389 7.35 14.16 31.66
N HIS A 390 7.30 15.32 32.32
CA HIS A 390 8.45 16.23 32.43
C HIS A 390 9.59 15.69 33.31
N GLU A 391 9.34 14.65 34.10
CA GLU A 391 10.30 14.00 34.99
C GLU A 391 10.94 12.76 34.35
N LEU A 392 10.47 12.33 33.17
CA LEU A 392 10.99 11.18 32.45
C LEU A 392 12.32 11.49 31.75
N GLU A 393 13.12 10.46 31.51
CA GLU A 393 14.32 10.55 30.67
C GLU A 393 13.96 10.96 29.24
N PRO A 394 14.83 11.67 28.50
CA PRO A 394 14.50 12.20 27.17
C PRO A 394 14.03 11.16 26.14
N GLU A 395 14.55 9.93 26.22
CA GLU A 395 14.14 8.82 25.35
C GLU A 395 12.69 8.39 25.64
N GLU A 396 12.36 8.26 26.93
CA GLU A 396 11.01 7.92 27.36
C GLU A 396 10.02 9.06 27.09
N GLN A 397 10.45 10.33 27.24
CA GLN A 397 9.66 11.48 26.81
C GLN A 397 9.33 11.41 25.30
N CYS A 398 10.31 11.05 24.47
CA CYS A 398 10.09 10.88 23.04
C CYS A 398 9.10 9.76 22.75
N HIS A 399 9.24 8.61 23.42
CA HIS A 399 8.33 7.48 23.30
C HIS A 399 6.89 7.86 23.69
N GLN A 400 6.70 8.47 24.86
CA GLN A 400 5.38 8.89 25.35
C GLN A 400 4.74 9.96 24.46
N ALA A 401 5.54 10.89 23.91
CA ALA A 401 5.04 11.90 22.98
C ALA A 401 4.56 11.27 21.65
N GLU A 402 5.30 10.28 21.13
CA GLU A 402 4.92 9.57 19.91
C GLU A 402 3.68 8.69 20.13
N LEU A 403 3.60 8.00 21.26
CA LEU A 403 2.42 7.22 21.64
C LEU A 403 1.18 8.12 21.79
N PHE A 404 1.33 9.26 22.47
CA PHE A 404 0.27 10.25 22.59
C PHE A 404 -0.18 10.76 21.21
N ARG A 405 0.76 11.08 20.31
CA ARG A 405 0.45 11.51 18.95
C ARG A 405 -0.41 10.48 18.20
N LYS A 406 -0.02 9.19 18.23
CA LYS A 406 -0.78 8.11 17.59
C LYS A 406 -2.18 7.96 18.16
N ARG A 407 -2.30 7.92 19.50
CA ARG A 407 -3.59 7.87 20.19
C ARG A 407 -4.48 9.07 19.85
N HIS A 408 -3.91 10.27 19.83
CA HIS A 408 -4.62 11.51 19.52
C HIS A 408 -5.14 11.54 18.08
N LEU A 409 -4.31 11.13 17.10
CA LEU A 409 -4.73 11.05 15.70
C LEU A 409 -5.83 10.01 15.49
N HIS A 410 -5.69 8.82 16.10
CA HIS A 410 -6.72 7.78 16.07
C HIS A 410 -8.04 8.29 16.65
N TYR A 411 -8.00 8.86 17.86
CA TYR A 411 -9.15 9.43 18.54
C TYR A 411 -9.84 10.49 17.68
N CYS A 412 -9.08 11.46 17.16
CA CYS A 412 -9.61 12.51 16.28
C CYS A 412 -10.28 11.91 15.04
N TYR A 413 -9.60 10.99 14.36
CA TYR A 413 -10.12 10.40 13.12
C TYR A 413 -11.44 9.64 13.36
N VAL A 414 -11.48 8.75 14.34
CA VAL A 414 -12.67 7.94 14.62
C VAL A 414 -13.84 8.82 15.06
N LYS A 415 -13.59 9.77 15.97
CA LYS A 415 -14.62 10.70 16.44
C LYS A 415 -15.19 11.55 15.31
N THR A 416 -14.34 12.16 14.50
CA THR A 416 -14.79 13.00 13.38
C THR A 416 -15.49 12.16 12.31
N THR A 417 -15.05 10.91 12.09
CA THR A 417 -15.73 9.97 11.19
C THR A 417 -17.14 9.66 11.69
N ALA A 418 -17.33 9.42 12.99
CA ALA A 418 -18.65 9.22 13.57
C ALA A 418 -19.59 10.43 13.35
N GLU A 419 -19.05 11.65 13.40
CA GLU A 419 -19.81 12.88 13.24
C GLU A 419 -20.14 13.20 11.75
N MET A 420 -19.20 12.95 10.83
CA MET A 420 -19.28 13.44 9.44
C MET A 420 -19.50 12.35 8.39
N ASN A 421 -19.25 11.08 8.72
CA ASN A 421 -19.40 9.93 7.83
C ASN A 421 -19.94 8.70 8.60
N PRO A 422 -21.20 8.77 9.07
CA PRO A 422 -21.78 7.75 9.94
C PRO A 422 -21.79 6.36 9.29
N ASP A 423 -22.05 6.26 7.98
CA ASP A 423 -21.97 4.99 7.25
C ASP A 423 -20.59 4.33 7.36
N HIS A 424 -19.50 5.12 7.29
CA HIS A 424 -18.15 4.59 7.46
C HIS A 424 -17.90 4.18 8.91
N TYR A 425 -18.35 4.99 9.88
CA TYR A 425 -18.23 4.64 11.29
C TYR A 425 -19.01 3.37 11.65
N ASP A 426 -20.22 3.19 11.13
CA ASP A 426 -21.02 1.99 11.30
C ASP A 426 -20.31 0.77 10.69
N ALA A 427 -19.67 0.93 9.52
CA ALA A 427 -18.88 -0.12 8.91
C ALA A 427 -17.61 -0.48 9.71
N LEU A 428 -16.95 0.52 10.34
CA LEU A 428 -15.78 0.31 11.20
C LEU A 428 -16.16 -0.39 12.50
N SER A 429 -17.25 0.06 13.14
CA SER A 429 -17.75 -0.47 14.42
C SER A 429 -18.55 -1.77 14.27
N HIS A 430 -18.87 -2.18 13.03
CA HIS A 430 -19.57 -3.44 12.80
C HIS A 430 -18.76 -4.62 13.37
N ASP A 431 -19.45 -5.48 14.12
CA ASP A 431 -18.84 -6.63 14.80
C ASP A 431 -17.97 -7.44 13.84
N TYR A 432 -16.72 -7.69 14.20
CA TYR A 432 -15.75 -8.45 13.39
C TYR A 432 -15.43 -7.84 12.01
N SER A 433 -15.61 -6.52 11.82
CA SER A 433 -15.21 -5.80 10.59
C SER A 433 -13.75 -6.07 10.22
N THR A 434 -12.83 -5.97 11.19
CA THR A 434 -11.40 -6.23 11.01
C THR A 434 -11.10 -7.67 10.61
N LEU A 435 -11.82 -8.66 11.18
CA LEU A 435 -11.62 -10.06 10.80
C LEU A 435 -12.06 -10.33 9.35
N ARG A 436 -13.19 -9.77 8.91
CA ARG A 436 -13.66 -9.90 7.52
C ARG A 436 -12.65 -9.34 6.51
N ARG A 437 -12.11 -8.15 6.79
CA ARG A 437 -11.11 -7.50 5.94
C ARG A 437 -9.81 -8.28 5.90
N ARG A 438 -9.29 -8.74 7.04
CA ARG A 438 -8.09 -9.59 7.08
C ARG A 438 -8.28 -10.89 6.29
N LEU A 439 -9.41 -11.58 6.45
CA LEU A 439 -9.72 -12.77 5.67
C LEU A 439 -9.76 -12.49 4.16
N TYR A 440 -10.35 -11.37 3.74
CA TYR A 440 -10.36 -10.95 2.33
C TYR A 440 -8.96 -10.67 1.79
N HIS A 441 -8.14 -9.87 2.50
CA HIS A 441 -6.78 -9.55 2.08
C HIS A 441 -5.89 -10.80 2.05
N HIS A 442 -5.83 -11.57 3.14
CA HIS A 442 -4.96 -12.76 3.24
C HIS A 442 -5.36 -13.90 2.31
N ALA A 443 -6.62 -13.94 1.85
CA ALA A 443 -7.05 -14.89 0.84
C ALA A 443 -6.63 -14.48 -0.59
N SER A 444 -6.13 -13.26 -0.77
CA SER A 444 -5.63 -12.74 -2.04
C SER A 444 -4.09 -12.65 -2.09
N ASP A 445 -3.41 -12.85 -0.96
CA ASP A 445 -1.95 -12.75 -0.86
C ASP A 445 -1.23 -13.75 -1.79
N PRO A 446 -0.07 -13.39 -2.34
CA PRO A 446 0.77 -14.32 -3.08
C PRO A 446 1.31 -15.48 -2.22
N TRP A 447 1.45 -16.66 -2.81
CA TRP A 447 2.15 -17.78 -2.18
C TRP A 447 3.64 -17.50 -1.97
N GLU A 448 3.98 -17.13 -0.74
CA GLU A 448 5.35 -16.80 -0.30
C GLU A 448 5.87 -17.74 0.81
N GLY A 449 5.31 -18.96 0.90
CA GLY A 449 5.65 -19.92 1.94
C GLY A 449 4.93 -19.70 3.27
N ASP A 450 3.83 -18.94 3.28
CA ASP A 450 3.01 -18.67 4.47
C ASP A 450 1.57 -19.16 4.29
N ASN A 451 1.15 -20.11 5.13
CA ASN A 451 -0.25 -20.56 5.25
C ASN A 451 -0.90 -20.10 6.57
N VAL A 452 -0.08 -19.80 7.59
CA VAL A 452 -0.53 -19.63 8.97
C VAL A 452 -1.35 -18.35 9.11
N THR A 453 -1.01 -17.29 8.38
CA THR A 453 -1.72 -16.02 8.41
C THR A 453 -3.21 -16.18 8.05
N LEU A 454 -3.53 -16.79 6.90
CA LEU A 454 -4.92 -17.05 6.51
C LEU A 454 -5.59 -18.10 7.41
N LYS A 455 -4.88 -19.20 7.73
CA LYS A 455 -5.42 -20.31 8.51
C LYS A 455 -5.80 -19.89 9.94
N SER A 456 -4.98 -19.07 10.60
CA SER A 456 -5.25 -18.52 11.93
C SER A 456 -6.53 -17.67 11.94
N ASN A 457 -6.77 -16.91 10.86
CA ASN A 457 -7.96 -16.09 10.71
C ASN A 457 -9.21 -16.95 10.50
N LEU A 458 -9.11 -18.05 9.75
CA LEU A 458 -10.20 -19.02 9.58
C LEU A 458 -10.52 -19.79 10.88
N ILE A 459 -9.51 -20.12 11.69
CA ILE A 459 -9.71 -20.71 13.02
C ILE A 459 -10.39 -19.71 13.96
N SER A 460 -9.97 -18.44 13.92
CA SER A 460 -10.63 -17.39 14.70
C SER A 460 -12.10 -17.22 14.27
N LEU A 461 -12.37 -17.26 12.96
CA LEU A 461 -13.72 -17.26 12.41
C LEU A 461 -14.54 -18.46 12.89
N SER A 462 -13.98 -19.67 12.90
CA SER A 462 -14.73 -20.86 13.33
C SER A 462 -15.12 -20.79 14.80
N LYS A 463 -14.26 -20.21 15.65
CA LYS A 463 -14.54 -19.98 17.08
C LYS A 463 -15.66 -18.95 17.31
N HIS A 464 -15.69 -17.88 16.50
CA HIS A 464 -16.66 -16.78 16.61
C HIS A 464 -17.79 -16.86 15.55
N TRP A 465 -18.03 -18.04 14.99
CA TRP A 465 -18.87 -18.21 13.80
C TRP A 465 -20.28 -17.64 13.94
N LYS A 466 -20.93 -17.88 15.09
CA LYS A 466 -22.30 -17.41 15.35
C LYS A 466 -22.35 -15.89 15.43
N ASP A 467 -21.34 -15.27 16.02
CA ASP A 467 -21.27 -13.83 16.21
C ASP A 467 -20.94 -13.11 14.90
N VAL A 468 -20.03 -13.69 14.09
CA VAL A 468 -19.69 -13.14 12.78
C VAL A 468 -20.85 -13.27 11.79
N THR A 469 -21.51 -14.42 11.72
CA THR A 469 -22.51 -14.67 10.67
C THR A 469 -23.92 -14.25 11.07
N GLY A 470 -24.19 -14.10 12.38
CA GLY A 470 -25.54 -13.97 12.91
C GLY A 470 -26.43 -15.21 12.66
N ARG A 471 -25.86 -16.30 12.12
CA ARG A 471 -26.59 -17.52 11.74
C ARG A 471 -26.54 -18.55 12.86
N LYS A 472 -27.63 -19.29 13.02
CA LYS A 472 -27.72 -20.41 13.98
C LYS A 472 -27.00 -21.67 13.51
N SER A 473 -26.66 -21.76 12.22
CA SER A 473 -25.96 -22.91 11.65
C SER A 473 -24.56 -23.06 12.25
N SER A 474 -24.12 -24.31 12.40
CA SER A 474 -22.74 -24.60 12.79
C SER A 474 -21.75 -24.12 11.71
N CYS A 475 -20.52 -23.81 12.14
CA CYS A 475 -19.45 -23.51 11.20
C CYS A 475 -19.19 -24.75 10.33
N PRO A 476 -19.05 -24.62 9.00
CA PRO A 476 -18.68 -25.73 8.14
C PRO A 476 -17.21 -26.15 8.32
N LEU A 477 -16.39 -25.27 8.91
CA LEU A 477 -14.99 -25.54 9.21
C LEU A 477 -14.87 -26.06 10.64
N VAL A 478 -14.31 -27.25 10.79
CA VAL A 478 -14.02 -27.88 12.08
C VAL A 478 -12.53 -28.18 12.12
N TYR A 479 -11.84 -27.54 13.06
CA TYR A 479 -10.41 -27.76 13.30
C TYR A 479 -10.26 -28.60 14.57
N PRO A 480 -9.50 -29.71 14.54
CA PRO A 480 -9.05 -30.39 15.74
C PRO A 480 -8.32 -29.42 16.67
N GLU A 481 -8.49 -29.59 17.98
CA GLU A 481 -7.88 -28.70 18.97
C GLU A 481 -6.34 -28.66 18.84
N ALA A 482 -5.71 -29.80 18.55
CA ALA A 482 -4.28 -29.88 18.31
C ALA A 482 -3.83 -29.02 17.10
N GLU A 483 -4.59 -29.06 15.99
CA GLU A 483 -4.30 -28.27 14.80
C GLU A 483 -4.50 -26.77 15.06
N ALA A 484 -5.57 -26.42 15.78
CA ALA A 484 -5.86 -25.03 16.13
C ALA A 484 -4.79 -24.45 17.07
N ASN A 485 -4.34 -25.22 18.07
CA ASN A 485 -3.31 -24.80 19.01
C ASN A 485 -1.95 -24.65 18.32
N GLU A 486 -1.61 -25.56 17.42
CA GLU A 486 -0.37 -25.46 16.64
C GLU A 486 -0.38 -24.23 15.72
N CYS A 487 -1.50 -23.95 15.04
CA CYS A 487 -1.62 -22.76 14.22
C CYS A 487 -1.49 -21.46 15.04
N VAL A 488 -2.01 -21.43 16.27
CA VAL A 488 -1.84 -20.29 17.19
C VAL A 488 -0.39 -20.15 17.62
N ARG A 489 0.30 -21.25 17.94
CA ARG A 489 1.73 -21.26 18.27
C ARG A 489 2.58 -20.68 17.13
N LEU A 490 2.32 -21.14 15.90
CA LEU A 490 3.02 -20.66 14.70
C LEU A 490 2.73 -19.17 14.42
N ALA A 491 1.47 -18.74 14.58
CA ALA A 491 1.09 -17.34 14.39
C ALA A 491 1.80 -16.41 15.40
N HIS A 492 1.91 -16.84 16.66
CA HIS A 492 2.68 -16.11 17.67
C HIS A 492 4.16 -15.99 17.30
N ALA A 493 4.78 -17.08 16.85
CA ALA A 493 6.16 -17.07 16.39
C ALA A 493 6.37 -16.17 15.15
N GLN A 494 5.39 -16.09 14.23
CA GLN A 494 5.42 -15.13 13.13
C GLN A 494 5.36 -13.68 13.63
N THR A 495 4.49 -13.37 14.60
CA THR A 495 4.44 -12.03 15.21
C THR A 495 5.77 -11.67 15.86
N GLU A 496 6.39 -12.58 16.62
CA GLU A 496 7.71 -12.34 17.21
C GLU A 496 8.79 -12.08 16.13
N ALA A 497 8.78 -12.84 15.04
CA ALA A 497 9.70 -12.66 13.92
C ALA A 497 9.50 -11.29 13.22
N ASP A 498 8.24 -10.87 13.02
CA ASP A 498 7.91 -9.59 12.42
C ASP A 498 8.34 -8.41 13.31
N GLU A 499 8.18 -8.54 14.63
CA GLU A 499 8.66 -7.56 15.62
C GLU A 499 10.19 -7.46 15.61
N GLN A 500 10.88 -8.59 15.55
CA GLN A 500 12.35 -8.63 15.42
C GLN A 500 12.82 -7.97 14.12
N LEU A 501 12.18 -8.25 12.99
CA LEU A 501 12.50 -7.60 11.71
C LEU A 501 12.40 -6.08 11.82
N LYS A 502 11.31 -5.60 12.43
CA LYS A 502 11.08 -4.17 12.64
C LYS A 502 12.17 -3.54 13.51
N ILE A 503 12.55 -4.20 14.61
CA ILE A 503 13.67 -3.74 15.45
C ILE A 503 14.97 -3.68 14.64
N CYS A 504 15.27 -4.71 13.83
CA CYS A 504 16.45 -4.71 12.98
C CYS A 504 16.44 -3.55 11.98
N GLN A 505 15.31 -3.29 11.32
CA GLN A 505 15.13 -2.17 10.39
C GLN A 505 15.36 -0.80 11.06
N GLU A 506 14.78 -0.60 12.24
CA GLU A 506 14.95 0.63 13.04
C GLU A 506 16.40 0.83 13.48
N LEU A 507 17.09 -0.23 13.91
CA LEU A 507 18.50 -0.17 14.33
C LEU A 507 19.44 0.26 13.21
N ILE A 508 19.20 -0.20 11.97
CA ILE A 508 20.05 0.16 10.83
C ILE A 508 19.56 1.41 10.09
N GLY A 509 18.31 1.82 10.31
CA GLY A 509 17.72 3.02 9.72
C GLY A 509 17.22 2.82 8.29
N VAL A 510 16.60 1.67 8.00
CA VAL A 510 16.03 1.38 6.67
C VAL A 510 14.50 1.27 6.73
N GLY A 511 13.86 1.58 5.61
CA GLY A 511 12.43 1.38 5.45
C GLY A 511 12.07 -0.08 5.17
N ASN A 512 10.77 -0.28 4.91
CA ASN A 512 10.27 -1.54 4.37
C ASN A 512 11.02 -1.90 3.08
N GLU A 513 11.16 -3.20 2.82
CA GLU A 513 11.92 -3.73 1.67
C GLU A 513 13.41 -3.34 1.65
N GLY A 514 13.94 -2.75 2.72
CA GLY A 514 15.36 -2.37 2.81
C GLY A 514 15.72 -1.07 2.08
N TRP A 515 14.74 -0.25 1.69
CA TRP A 515 15.00 1.03 1.04
C TRP A 515 15.60 2.07 2.02
N VAL A 516 16.54 2.88 1.54
CA VAL A 516 17.14 4.00 2.26
C VAL A 516 17.50 5.14 1.31
N PRO A 517 17.38 6.42 1.70
CA PRO A 517 17.85 7.53 0.88
C PRO A 517 19.34 7.39 0.54
N VAL A 518 19.71 7.83 -0.67
CA VAL A 518 21.08 7.63 -1.20
C VAL A 518 22.17 8.17 -0.26
N ASP A 519 21.91 9.33 0.37
CA ASP A 519 22.85 9.99 1.29
C ASP A 519 23.07 9.20 2.60
N HIS A 520 22.18 8.27 2.94
CA HIS A 520 22.24 7.46 4.16
C HIS A 520 22.65 6.01 3.90
N TYR A 521 22.81 5.60 2.64
CA TYR A 521 23.06 4.22 2.26
C TYR A 521 24.33 3.63 2.89
N GLU A 522 25.47 4.33 2.78
CA GLU A 522 26.75 3.84 3.31
C GLU A 522 26.72 3.68 4.83
N GLU A 523 26.03 4.58 5.53
CA GLU A 523 25.86 4.48 6.98
C GLU A 523 24.96 3.30 7.36
N ALA A 524 23.83 3.14 6.67
CA ALA A 524 22.91 2.02 6.88
C ALA A 524 23.62 0.68 6.61
N LYS A 525 24.41 0.58 5.53
CA LYS A 525 25.17 -0.62 5.21
C LYS A 525 26.25 -0.94 6.25
N ALA A 526 26.93 0.08 6.78
CA ALA A 526 27.87 -0.11 7.88
C ALA A 526 27.19 -0.55 9.19
N ARG A 527 25.98 -0.04 9.50
CA ARG A 527 25.17 -0.51 10.64
C ARG A 527 24.71 -1.95 10.44
N GLU A 528 24.27 -2.31 9.24
CA GLU A 528 23.89 -3.67 8.84
C GLU A 528 25.05 -4.67 9.01
N GLN A 529 26.25 -4.35 8.50
CA GLN A 529 27.43 -5.19 8.68
C GLN A 529 27.81 -5.39 10.16
N ARG A 530 27.68 -4.35 10.98
CA ARG A 530 27.90 -4.46 12.44
C ARG A 530 26.85 -5.35 13.10
N LEU A 531 25.58 -5.23 12.69
CA LEU A 531 24.50 -6.07 13.18
C LEU A 531 24.73 -7.54 12.80
N LYS A 532 25.12 -7.83 11.55
CA LYS A 532 25.49 -9.17 11.08
C LYS A 532 26.63 -9.76 11.90
N LYS A 533 27.69 -8.98 12.10
CA LYS A 533 28.83 -9.41 12.92
C LYS A 533 28.41 -9.69 14.37
N ALA A 534 27.63 -8.81 14.99
CA ALA A 534 27.15 -9.01 16.35
C ALA A 534 26.30 -10.28 16.48
N ALA A 535 25.45 -10.57 15.50
CA ALA A 535 24.67 -11.81 15.47
C ALA A 535 25.57 -13.05 15.36
N LEU A 536 26.59 -13.02 14.49
CA LEU A 536 27.55 -14.12 14.32
C LEU A 536 28.46 -14.33 15.54
N ASP A 537 28.84 -13.26 16.23
CA ASP A 537 29.65 -13.31 17.46
C ASP A 537 28.82 -13.79 18.66
N ALA A 538 27.49 -13.61 18.63
CA ALA A 538 26.56 -14.11 19.63
C ALA A 538 26.16 -15.58 19.44
N ALA A 539 26.44 -16.19 18.29
CA ALA A 539 26.16 -17.59 18.03
C ALA A 539 26.98 -18.50 18.96
N GLU A 540 26.32 -19.40 19.69
CA GLU A 540 26.95 -20.29 20.67
C GLU A 540 27.46 -21.57 20.01
N THR A 541 26.90 -21.94 18.86
CA THR A 541 27.24 -23.16 18.12
C THR A 541 27.62 -22.89 16.67
N ALA A 542 28.38 -23.82 16.08
CA ALA A 542 28.71 -23.78 14.66
C ALA A 542 27.46 -23.88 13.76
N GLU A 543 26.44 -24.62 14.21
CA GLU A 543 25.17 -24.75 13.50
C GLU A 543 24.39 -23.43 13.49
N GLU A 544 24.23 -22.76 14.64
CA GLU A 544 23.60 -21.43 14.72
C GLU A 544 24.31 -20.42 13.82
N ARG A 545 25.65 -20.41 13.85
CA ARG A 545 26.45 -19.53 12.99
C ARG A 545 26.16 -19.77 11.51
N MET A 546 26.15 -21.03 11.08
CA MET A 546 25.82 -21.41 9.71
C MET A 546 24.39 -20.98 9.32
N ARG A 547 23.40 -21.14 10.22
CA ARG A 547 22.02 -20.70 9.97
C ARG A 547 21.90 -19.20 9.76
N ILE A 548 22.60 -18.40 10.56
CA ILE A 548 22.65 -16.94 10.43
C ILE A 548 23.28 -16.56 9.08
N GLU A 549 24.38 -17.21 8.68
CA GLU A 549 25.06 -16.95 7.41
C GLU A 549 24.16 -17.28 6.20
N GLU A 550 23.44 -18.41 6.24
CA GLU A 550 22.56 -18.85 5.15
C GLU A 550 21.25 -18.04 5.04
N ASN A 551 20.76 -17.48 6.15
CA ASN A 551 19.43 -16.87 6.24
C ASN A 551 19.45 -15.40 6.68
N TRP A 552 20.59 -14.72 6.53
CA TRP A 552 20.70 -13.33 6.95
C TRP A 552 19.67 -12.45 6.24
N ILE A 553 18.89 -11.69 7.00
CA ILE A 553 17.69 -10.98 6.53
C ILE A 553 17.97 -9.88 5.49
N PHE A 554 19.22 -9.44 5.37
CA PHE A 554 19.63 -8.35 4.49
C PHE A 554 20.65 -8.77 3.42
N ASP A 555 20.75 -10.07 3.13
CA ASP A 555 21.50 -10.54 1.97
C ASP A 555 20.60 -10.57 0.72
N ASP A 556 21.21 -10.41 -0.46
CA ASP A 556 20.53 -10.58 -1.74
C ASP A 556 19.93 -12.00 -1.87
N PHE A 557 18.87 -12.14 -2.68
CA PHE A 557 18.28 -13.43 -3.03
C PHE A 557 17.57 -13.41 -4.38
N CYS A 558 17.39 -14.61 -4.93
CA CYS A 558 16.60 -14.82 -6.13
C CYS A 558 15.10 -14.76 -5.80
N GLU A 559 14.42 -13.74 -6.32
CA GLU A 559 12.97 -13.57 -6.19
C GLU A 559 12.17 -14.30 -7.28
N ASP A 560 12.82 -14.80 -8.34
CA ASP A 560 12.16 -15.53 -9.44
C ASP A 560 11.47 -16.82 -8.94
N GLU A 561 11.96 -17.35 -7.81
CA GLU A 561 11.33 -18.46 -7.10
C GLU A 561 10.06 -18.05 -6.34
N TYR A 562 9.69 -16.77 -6.27
CA TYR A 562 8.51 -16.26 -5.54
C TYR A 562 7.52 -15.53 -6.47
N MET A 563 7.98 -15.09 -7.64
CA MET A 563 7.17 -14.38 -8.65
C MET A 563 6.33 -15.28 -9.56
#